data_AF-A0AAV5LTF7-F1
#
_entry.id   AF-A0AAV5LTF7-F1
#
_cell.length_a   1.000
_cell.length_b   1.000
_cell.length_c   1.000
_cell.angle_alpha   90.00
_cell.angle_beta   90.00
_cell.angle_gamma   90.00
#
_symmetry.space_group_name_H-M   'P 1'
#
loop_
_entity.id
_entity.type
_entity.pdbx_description
1 polymer ?
#
loop_
_entity_poly.entity_id
_entity_poly.type
_entity_poly.pdbx_seq_one_letter_code
_entity_poly.pdbx_strand_id
1 'polypeptide(L)'
;MHLVRENLFIGNITDAAEVLQNGSTQITHILSVLSSASISFFTEWRSSLAIPSKEIKKVFVGGCGSDGGSASADDDLVDCSKNCLSPQKLLYLLEYAGKDLTLVRMAVPIRDMESEDLLDYLDVCLDFIEKSRKEGSVLVHCFAGVSRRYNLSIPTYVNAVSKW
;
A
#
# COMPACT_ATOMS: atom_id res chain seq x y z
N MET A 1 13.24 1.73 14.45
CA MET A 1 12.54 0.46 14.16
C MET A 1 12.26 -0.32 15.44
N HIS A 2 11.06 -0.87 15.61
CA HIS A 2 10.63 -1.63 16.80
C HIS A 2 10.02 -2.99 16.41
N LEU A 3 10.44 -4.07 17.06
CA LEU A 3 9.86 -5.41 16.88
C LEU A 3 8.56 -5.50 17.68
N VAL A 4 7.45 -5.79 17.00
CA VAL A 4 6.12 -5.91 17.62
C VAL A 4 5.75 -7.36 17.88
N ARG A 5 6.06 -8.23 16.92
CA ARG A 5 5.80 -9.67 16.99
C ARG A 5 6.90 -10.38 16.18
N GLU A 6 7.01 -11.69 16.33
CA GLU A 6 7.93 -12.50 15.52
C GLU A 6 7.74 -12.17 14.03
N ASN A 7 8.85 -11.80 13.38
CA ASN A 7 8.95 -11.39 11.98
C ASN A 7 8.15 -10.12 11.59
N LEU A 8 7.69 -9.32 12.57
CA LEU A 8 6.94 -8.08 12.34
C LEU A 8 7.60 -6.89 13.02
N PHE A 9 8.09 -5.97 12.20
CA PHE A 9 8.71 -4.71 12.62
C PHE A 9 7.81 -3.53 12.25
N ILE A 10 7.76 -2.52 13.12
CA ILE A 10 7.15 -1.22 12.84
C ILE A 10 8.22 -0.14 12.86
N GLY A 11 8.19 0.74 11.88
CA GLY A 11 9.15 1.83 11.75
C GLY A 11 8.56 3.11 11.18
N ASN A 12 9.42 4.12 11.09
CA ASN A 12 9.14 5.36 10.37
C ASN A 12 9.75 5.34 8.97
N ILE A 13 9.58 6.42 8.21
CA ILE A 13 10.17 6.56 6.87
C ILE A 13 11.70 6.45 6.87
N THR A 14 12.38 6.93 7.92
CA THR A 14 13.84 6.84 8.04
C THR A 14 14.30 5.40 8.18
N ASP A 15 13.61 4.60 9.02
CA ASP A 15 13.90 3.17 9.17
C ASP A 15 13.74 2.43 7.84
N ALA A 16 12.65 2.72 7.10
CA ALA A 16 12.41 2.12 5.80
C ALA A 16 13.44 2.54 4.74
N ALA A 17 13.84 3.82 4.74
CA ALA A 17 14.88 4.33 3.86
C ALA A 17 16.22 3.63 4.10
N GLU A 18 16.58 3.42 5.36
CA GLU A 18 17.82 2.73 5.74
C GLU A 18 17.82 1.28 5.24
N VAL A 19 16.72 0.55 5.45
CA VAL A 19 16.58 -0.84 4.98
C VAL A 19 16.60 -0.92 3.46
N LEU A 20 15.96 0.02 2.76
CA LEU A 20 15.96 0.06 1.30
C LEU A 20 17.35 0.41 0.73
N GLN A 21 18.08 1.32 1.37
CA GLN A 21 19.38 1.79 0.88
C GLN A 21 20.51 0.83 1.19
N ASN A 22 20.57 0.35 2.43
CA ASN A 22 21.68 -0.46 2.93
C ASN A 22 21.38 -1.96 2.84
N GLY A 23 20.13 -2.33 2.57
CA GLY A 23 19.65 -3.70 2.70
C GLY A 23 19.42 -4.09 4.15
N SER A 24 18.83 -5.25 4.35
CA SER A 24 18.71 -5.89 5.67
C SER A 24 18.83 -7.39 5.48
N THR A 25 19.50 -8.05 6.43
CA THR A 25 19.53 -9.52 6.49
C THR A 25 18.30 -10.11 7.18
N GLN A 26 17.52 -9.27 7.87
CA GLN A 26 16.35 -9.70 8.64
C GLN A 26 15.05 -9.36 7.91
N ILE A 27 14.99 -8.18 7.28
CA ILE A 27 13.80 -7.70 6.58
C ILE A 27 13.86 -8.11 5.12
N THR A 28 12.78 -8.72 4.66
CA THR A 28 12.58 -9.19 3.29
C THR A 28 11.44 -8.44 2.61
N HIS A 29 10.47 -7.98 3.40
CA HIS A 29 9.25 -7.34 2.93
C HIS A 29 9.05 -5.98 3.60
N ILE A 30 8.50 -5.01 2.88
CA ILE A 30 8.19 -3.68 3.39
C ILE A 30 6.75 -3.32 3.03
N LEU A 31 5.96 -2.91 4.01
CA LEU A 31 4.63 -2.34 3.80
C LEU A 31 4.69 -0.83 4.05
N SER A 32 4.52 -0.05 2.98
CA SER A 32 4.50 1.41 2.99
C SER A 32 3.07 1.91 2.92
N VAL A 33 2.59 2.52 3.99
CA VAL A 33 1.27 3.14 4.02
C VAL A 33 1.44 4.65 4.02
N LEU A 34 1.27 5.25 2.85
CA LEU A 34 1.57 6.65 2.56
C LEU A 34 0.47 7.26 1.70
N SER A 35 0.47 8.58 1.53
CA SER A 35 -0.47 9.26 0.62
C SER A 35 -0.20 8.99 -0.87
N SER A 36 0.99 8.49 -1.19
CA SER A 36 1.42 8.11 -2.54
C SER A 36 2.04 6.73 -2.54
N ALA A 37 1.72 5.94 -3.56
CA ALA A 37 2.31 4.64 -3.78
C ALA A 37 3.74 4.72 -4.36
N SER A 38 4.14 5.89 -4.89
CA SER A 38 5.41 6.04 -5.61
C SER A 38 6.62 5.90 -4.68
N ILE A 39 7.62 5.13 -5.10
CA ILE A 39 8.91 5.08 -4.42
C ILE A 39 9.70 6.39 -4.54
N SER A 40 9.44 7.19 -5.57
CA SER A 40 10.06 8.51 -5.74
C SER A 40 9.76 9.45 -4.58
N PHE A 41 8.76 9.13 -3.78
CA PHE A 41 8.53 9.81 -2.51
C PHE A 41 9.78 9.84 -1.59
N PHE A 42 10.63 8.81 -1.63
CA PHE A 42 11.89 8.82 -0.89
C PHE A 42 12.90 9.83 -1.45
N THR A 43 12.94 10.01 -2.77
CA THR A 43 13.76 11.07 -3.40
C THR A 43 13.22 12.47 -3.10
N GLU A 44 11.90 12.64 -3.03
CA GLU A 44 11.27 13.91 -2.64
C GLU A 44 11.52 14.23 -1.17
N TRP A 45 11.42 13.23 -0.29
CA TRP A 45 11.70 13.36 1.14
C TRP A 45 13.18 13.62 1.43
N ARG A 46 14.09 12.95 0.70
CA ARG A 46 15.53 13.17 0.74
C ARG A 46 16.11 13.11 -0.66
N SER A 47 16.53 14.26 -1.18
CA SER A 47 17.06 14.40 -2.54
C SER A 47 18.32 13.56 -2.79
N SER A 48 19.04 13.18 -1.73
CA SER A 48 20.22 12.31 -1.79
C SER A 48 19.89 10.81 -1.83
N LEU A 49 18.62 10.43 -1.74
CA LEU A 49 18.17 9.04 -1.59
C LEU A 49 17.45 8.57 -2.85
N ALA A 50 18.18 7.94 -3.76
CA ALA A 50 17.61 7.26 -4.92
C ALA A 50 17.50 5.76 -4.63
N ILE A 51 16.26 5.27 -4.50
CA ILE A 51 16.00 3.85 -4.25
C ILE A 51 15.55 3.23 -5.57
N PRO A 52 16.32 2.28 -6.14
CA PRO A 52 15.86 1.58 -7.33
C PRO A 52 14.62 0.75 -6.97
N SER A 53 13.67 0.75 -7.90
CA SER A 53 12.45 -0.04 -7.80
C SER A 53 12.13 -0.68 -9.13
N LYS A 54 11.40 -1.78 -9.08
CA LYS A 54 10.81 -2.43 -10.24
C LYS A 54 9.40 -2.86 -9.91
N GLU A 55 8.43 -2.24 -10.56
CA GLU A 55 7.02 -2.59 -10.42
C GLU A 55 6.79 -4.07 -10.73
N ILE A 56 6.04 -4.73 -9.85
CA ILE A 56 5.57 -6.11 -9.99
C ILE A 56 4.11 -6.10 -10.40
N LYS A 57 3.26 -5.35 -9.67
CA LYS A 57 1.81 -5.34 -9.87
C LYS A 57 1.19 -4.06 -9.33
N LYS A 58 0.24 -3.49 -10.06
CA LYS A 58 -0.71 -2.49 -9.55
C LYS A 58 -2.10 -3.12 -9.46
N VAL A 59 -2.76 -2.94 -8.33
CA VAL A 59 -4.15 -3.35 -8.14
C VAL A 59 -4.99 -2.10 -7.95
N PHE A 60 -6.08 -1.99 -8.68
CA PHE A 60 -7.01 -0.87 -8.61
C PHE A 60 -8.39 -1.33 -8.15
N VAL A 61 -9.11 -0.43 -7.48
CA VAL A 61 -10.52 -0.54 -7.09
C VAL A 61 -11.36 0.19 -8.14
N GLY A 62 -12.32 -0.52 -8.74
CA GLY A 62 -13.31 0.02 -9.67
C GLY A 62 -13.56 -0.89 -10.89
N GLY A 63 -14.77 -1.39 -11.14
CA GLY A 63 -16.05 -1.08 -10.52
C GLY A 63 -17.08 -2.21 -10.63
N CYS A 64 -18.14 -2.07 -9.85
CA CYS A 64 -19.41 -2.77 -10.00
C CYS A 64 -19.78 -2.80 -11.49
N GLY A 65 -19.85 -4.01 -12.05
CA GLY A 65 -20.57 -4.25 -13.27
C GLY A 65 -22.05 -3.95 -13.01
N SER A 66 -22.72 -3.38 -13.99
CA SER A 66 -24.15 -3.15 -13.96
C SER A 66 -24.89 -4.42 -13.52
N ASP A 67 -25.34 -4.47 -12.28
CA ASP A 67 -26.33 -5.44 -11.85
C ASP A 67 -27.65 -5.05 -12.53
N GLY A 68 -27.98 -5.83 -13.56
CA GLY A 68 -29.19 -5.66 -14.36
C GLY A 68 -30.44 -5.81 -13.49
N GLY A 69 -31.38 -4.88 -13.66
CA GLY A 69 -32.65 -4.96 -12.96
C GLY A 69 -33.57 -3.76 -13.12
N SER A 70 -33.81 -3.27 -14.34
CA SER A 70 -35.12 -2.66 -14.66
C SER A 70 -35.31 -2.62 -16.17
N ALA A 71 -36.29 -3.37 -16.65
CA ALA A 71 -36.75 -3.35 -18.03
C ALA A 71 -37.54 -2.05 -18.30
N SER A 72 -37.11 -1.29 -19.30
CA SER A 72 -37.98 -0.44 -20.12
C SER A 72 -37.32 -0.26 -21.48
N ALA A 73 -38.14 -0.31 -22.52
CA ALA A 73 -37.76 -0.43 -23.92
C ALA A 73 -37.22 0.89 -24.51
N ASP A 74 -36.94 0.78 -25.81
CA ASP A 74 -36.81 1.84 -26.83
C ASP A 74 -35.55 2.73 -26.92
N ASP A 75 -34.87 2.47 -28.06
CA ASP A 75 -34.24 3.38 -29.01
C ASP A 75 -32.77 3.85 -28.93
N ASP A 76 -32.21 3.77 -30.14
CA ASP A 76 -31.07 4.46 -30.74
C ASP A 76 -29.61 4.05 -30.44
N LEU A 77 -28.97 3.63 -31.54
CA LEU A 77 -27.53 3.49 -31.76
C LEU A 77 -26.79 4.76 -31.32
N VAL A 78 -26.19 4.73 -30.14
CA VAL A 78 -25.19 5.72 -29.72
C VAL A 78 -23.86 5.01 -29.51
N ASP A 79 -22.94 5.31 -30.42
CA ASP A 79 -21.50 5.10 -30.36
C ASP A 79 -20.98 4.99 -28.91
N CYS A 80 -20.69 3.75 -28.48
CA CYS A 80 -20.11 3.47 -27.17
C CYS A 80 -18.61 3.79 -27.15
N SER A 81 -18.27 5.04 -27.44
CA SER A 81 -17.01 5.65 -27.00
C SER A 81 -17.27 6.46 -25.72
N LYS A 82 -17.73 5.77 -24.67
CA LYS A 82 -17.67 6.29 -23.30
C LYS A 82 -16.51 5.62 -22.60
N ASN A 83 -15.31 6.03 -22.99
CA ASN A 83 -14.13 5.89 -22.16
C ASN A 83 -14.26 6.87 -20.96
N CYS A 84 -15.33 6.76 -20.18
CA CYS A 84 -15.44 7.37 -18.86
C CYS A 84 -14.82 6.40 -17.86
N LEU A 85 -13.53 6.12 -18.04
CA LEU A 85 -12.74 5.50 -16.98
C LEU A 85 -12.65 6.54 -15.86
N SER A 86 -13.60 6.49 -14.91
CA SER A 86 -13.34 7.04 -13.58
C SER A 86 -11.92 6.61 -13.19
N PRO A 87 -11.04 7.50 -12.70
CA PRO A 87 -9.68 7.12 -12.36
C PRO A 87 -9.75 5.90 -11.46
N GLN A 88 -9.39 4.72 -11.98
CA GLN A 88 -9.43 3.50 -11.19
C GLN A 88 -8.53 3.75 -9.98
N LYS A 89 -9.08 3.57 -8.80
CA LYS A 89 -8.44 4.02 -7.56
C LYS A 89 -7.38 2.99 -7.19
N LEU A 90 -6.10 3.35 -7.18
CA LEU A 90 -5.04 2.40 -6.85
C LEU A 90 -5.25 1.87 -5.42
N LEU A 91 -5.45 0.56 -5.28
CA LEU A 91 -5.56 -0.14 -4.00
C LEU A 91 -4.18 -0.32 -3.40
N TYR A 92 -3.26 -0.92 -4.15
CA TYR A 92 -1.86 -1.07 -3.78
C TYR A 92 -0.96 -1.26 -4.99
N LEU A 93 0.30 -0.89 -4.83
CA LEU A 93 1.41 -1.17 -5.73
C LEU A 93 2.32 -2.19 -5.06
N LEU A 94 2.67 -3.27 -5.76
CA LEU A 94 3.70 -4.20 -5.36
C LEU A 94 4.91 -3.98 -6.27
N GLU A 95 6.09 -3.85 -5.67
CA GLU A 95 7.34 -3.59 -6.37
C GLU A 95 8.51 -4.30 -5.67
N TYR A 96 9.54 -4.65 -6.44
CA TYR A 96 10.84 -4.93 -5.87
C TYR A 96 11.54 -3.60 -5.60
N ALA A 97 12.21 -3.48 -4.47
CA ALA A 97 12.85 -2.24 -4.07
C ALA A 97 14.18 -2.50 -3.35
N GLY A 98 14.97 -1.44 -3.24
CA GLY A 98 16.26 -1.44 -2.55
C GLY A 98 17.44 -1.77 -3.46
N LYS A 99 18.66 -1.59 -2.95
CA LYS A 99 19.92 -1.59 -3.73
C LYS A 99 20.03 -2.69 -4.79
N ASP A 100 19.58 -3.90 -4.48
CA ASP A 100 19.66 -5.08 -5.35
C ASP A 100 18.27 -5.60 -5.81
N LEU A 101 17.20 -4.82 -5.62
CA LEU A 101 15.81 -5.23 -5.87
C LEU A 101 15.41 -6.52 -5.13
N THR A 102 16.02 -6.78 -3.98
CA THR A 102 15.83 -7.99 -3.18
C THR A 102 14.64 -7.89 -2.23
N LEU A 103 14.18 -6.68 -1.92
CA LEU A 103 13.08 -6.45 -1.00
C LEU A 103 11.77 -6.35 -1.75
N VAL A 104 10.73 -7.00 -1.24
CA VAL A 104 9.37 -6.86 -1.79
C VAL A 104 8.67 -5.76 -1.02
N ARG A 105 8.30 -4.67 -1.70
CA ARG A 105 7.57 -3.56 -1.12
C ARG A 105 6.14 -3.53 -1.63
N MET A 106 5.19 -3.48 -0.70
CA MET A 106 3.80 -3.13 -0.98
C MET A 106 3.59 -1.67 -0.56
N ALA A 107 3.16 -0.81 -1.49
CA ALA A 107 2.82 0.58 -1.23
C ALA A 107 1.31 0.78 -1.37
N VAL A 108 0.68 1.22 -0.29
CA VAL A 108 -0.77 1.41 -0.19
C VAL A 108 -1.04 2.92 -0.11
N PRO A 109 -1.56 3.54 -1.19
CA PRO A 109 -1.88 4.95 -1.22
C PRO A 109 -3.20 5.21 -0.47
N ILE A 110 -3.11 5.52 0.82
CA ILE A 110 -4.28 5.91 1.60
C ILE A 110 -4.40 7.44 1.57
N ARG A 111 -5.52 7.95 1.05
CA ARG A 111 -5.86 9.36 1.09
C ARG A 111 -6.83 9.59 2.25
N ASP A 112 -6.66 10.68 2.99
CA ASP A 112 -7.56 11.09 4.08
C ASP A 112 -8.91 11.59 3.51
N MET A 113 -9.69 10.72 2.86
CA MET A 113 -11.07 11.03 2.45
C MET A 113 -12.07 10.18 3.24
N GLU A 114 -13.07 10.85 3.80
CA GLU A 114 -14.15 10.29 4.63
C GLU A 114 -15.02 9.23 3.93
N SER A 115 -14.91 9.10 2.60
CA SER A 115 -15.71 8.20 1.75
C SER A 115 -14.99 6.92 1.31
N GLU A 116 -13.79 6.64 1.83
CA GLU A 116 -13.02 5.47 1.44
C GLU A 116 -13.14 4.34 2.48
N ASP A 117 -13.57 3.15 2.05
CA ASP A 117 -13.60 1.95 2.90
C ASP A 117 -12.17 1.55 3.29
N LEU A 118 -11.73 2.05 4.44
CA LEU A 118 -10.43 1.75 5.05
C LEU A 118 -10.22 0.25 5.29
N LEU A 119 -11.34 -0.50 5.43
CA LEU A 119 -11.35 -1.94 5.65
C LEU A 119 -10.77 -2.71 4.45
N ASP A 120 -11.09 -2.30 3.22
CA ASP A 120 -10.59 -2.96 2.00
C ASP A 120 -9.06 -2.87 1.90
N TYR A 121 -8.48 -1.74 2.31
CA TYR A 121 -7.04 -1.55 2.38
C TYR A 121 -6.41 -2.39 3.47
N LEU A 122 -7.09 -2.48 4.60
CA LEU A 122 -6.62 -3.18 5.77
C LEU A 122 -6.54 -4.70 5.54
N ASP A 123 -7.58 -5.31 4.98
CA ASP A 123 -7.62 -6.75 4.75
C ASP A 123 -6.44 -7.18 3.88
N VAL A 124 -6.20 -6.43 2.79
CA VAL A 124 -5.04 -6.66 1.91
C VAL A 124 -3.70 -6.44 2.63
N CYS A 125 -3.62 -5.45 3.52
CA CYS A 125 -2.42 -5.23 4.33
C CYS A 125 -2.15 -6.38 5.30
N LEU A 126 -3.19 -6.92 5.94
CA LEU A 126 -3.08 -8.03 6.88
C LEU A 126 -2.65 -9.31 6.16
N ASP A 127 -3.26 -9.61 5.00
CA ASP A 127 -2.88 -10.73 4.15
C ASP A 127 -1.41 -10.65 3.72
N PHE A 128 -0.95 -9.45 3.33
CA PHE A 128 0.45 -9.21 3.00
C PHE A 128 1.36 -9.45 4.20
N ILE A 129 1.02 -8.89 5.37
CA ILE A 129 1.81 -9.08 6.60
C ILE A 129 1.90 -10.56 6.97
N GLU A 130 0.80 -11.30 6.95
CA GLU A 130 0.80 -12.71 7.32
C GLU A 130 1.65 -13.54 6.36
N LYS A 131 1.50 -13.31 5.05
CA LYS A 131 2.31 -13.98 4.04
C LYS A 131 3.80 -13.65 4.20
N SER A 132 4.12 -12.36 4.31
CA SER A 132 5.49 -11.91 4.46
C SER A 132 6.16 -12.44 5.72
N ARG A 133 5.42 -12.61 6.83
CA ARG A 133 5.93 -13.20 8.08
C ARG A 133 6.26 -14.69 7.97
N LYS A 134 5.58 -15.42 7.07
CA LYS A 134 5.85 -16.83 6.79
C LYS A 134 7.07 -17.02 5.88
N GLU A 135 7.31 -16.05 4.98
CA GLU A 135 8.43 -16.08 4.02
C GLU A 135 9.71 -15.44 4.58
N GLY A 136 9.59 -14.49 5.52
CA GLY A 136 10.70 -13.80 6.15
C GLY A 136 10.19 -12.80 7.18
N SER A 137 10.83 -11.62 7.29
CA SER A 137 10.32 -10.52 8.12
C SER A 137 9.76 -9.36 7.30
N VAL A 138 8.72 -8.73 7.85
CA VAL A 138 8.06 -7.55 7.29
C VAL A 138 8.29 -6.30 8.15
N LEU A 139 8.61 -5.19 7.49
CA LEU A 139 8.67 -3.86 8.08
C LEU A 139 7.47 -3.03 7.63
N VAL A 140 6.60 -2.67 8.56
CA VAL A 140 5.46 -1.77 8.32
C VAL A 140 5.87 -0.35 8.69
N HIS A 141 5.71 0.59 7.77
CA HIS A 141 6.01 2.00 8.04
C HIS A 141 4.98 2.97 7.46
N CYS A 142 4.93 4.15 8.06
CA CYS A 142 4.21 5.33 7.60
C CYS A 142 5.17 6.54 7.62
N PHE A 143 4.71 7.74 7.25
CA PHE A 143 5.55 8.94 7.19
C PHE A 143 6.16 9.31 8.55
N ALA A 144 5.36 9.30 9.62
CA ALA A 144 5.80 9.77 10.95
C ALA A 144 5.67 8.70 12.05
N GLY A 145 5.23 7.48 11.74
CA GLY A 145 4.77 6.52 12.76
C GLY A 145 3.46 6.96 13.46
N VAL A 146 2.82 8.03 12.99
CA VAL A 146 1.53 8.55 13.47
C VAL A 146 0.82 9.16 12.26
N SER A 147 -0.32 8.62 11.86
CA SER A 147 -1.15 9.21 10.80
C SER A 147 -1.88 10.43 11.37
N ARG A 148 -1.83 11.54 10.64
CA ARG A 148 -2.66 12.72 10.89
C ARG A 148 -4.11 12.34 10.54
N ARG A 149 -5.04 12.59 11.49
CA ARG A 149 -6.51 12.77 11.33
C ARG A 149 -7.51 11.63 11.46
N TYR A 150 -7.13 10.40 11.77
CA TYR A 150 -8.03 9.51 12.52
C TYR A 150 -7.28 9.00 13.75
N ASN A 151 -7.96 8.91 14.90
CA ASN A 151 -7.43 8.40 16.17
C ASN A 151 -6.94 6.92 16.10
N LEU A 152 -6.84 6.35 14.90
CA LEU A 152 -6.37 5.02 14.59
C LEU A 152 -5.20 5.17 13.60
N SER A 153 -3.98 5.35 14.11
CA SER A 153 -2.83 5.28 13.21
C SER A 153 -2.76 3.86 12.63
N ILE A 154 -2.54 3.69 11.32
CA ILE A 154 -2.36 2.37 10.70
C ILE A 154 -1.33 1.52 11.48
N PRO A 155 -0.19 2.07 11.97
CA PRO A 155 0.70 1.34 12.87
C PRO A 155 0.04 0.93 14.18
N THR A 156 -0.77 1.78 14.82
CA THR A 156 -1.54 1.44 16.03
C THR A 156 -2.56 0.35 15.75
N TYR A 157 -3.23 0.38 14.61
CA TYR A 157 -4.24 -0.60 14.23
C TYR A 157 -3.61 -1.93 13.81
N VAL A 158 -2.57 -1.92 12.97
CA VAL A 158 -1.77 -3.11 12.65
C VAL A 158 -1.18 -3.71 13.93
N ASN A 159 -0.70 -2.90 14.88
CA ASN A 159 -0.24 -3.36 16.18
C ASN A 159 -1.40 -3.91 17.04
N ALA A 160 -2.59 -3.29 16.99
CA ALA A 160 -3.77 -3.78 17.70
C ALA A 160 -4.28 -5.11 17.13
N VAL A 161 -4.37 -5.26 15.81
CA VAL A 161 -4.84 -6.47 15.12
C VAL A 161 -3.79 -7.57 15.15
N SER A 162 -2.49 -7.24 15.05
CA SER A 162 -1.40 -8.20 15.23
C SER A 162 -1.23 -8.67 16.68
N LYS A 163 -1.99 -8.13 17.64
CA LYS A 163 -2.02 -8.60 19.04
C LYS A 163 -3.15 -9.60 19.32
N TRP A 164 -4.05 -9.83 18.37
CA TRP A 164 -5.02 -10.94 18.44
C TRP A 164 -4.39 -12.26 17.96
#